data_AF-X1RD13-F1
#
_entry.id   AF-X1RD13-F1
#
_cell.length_a   1.000
_cell.length_b   1.000
_cell.length_c   1.000
_cell.angle_alpha   90.00
_cell.angle_beta   90.00
_cell.angle_gamma   90.00
#
_symmetry.space_group_name_H-M   'P 1'
#
loop_
_entity.id
_entity.type
_entity.pdbx_description
1 polymer ?
#
loop_
_entity_poly.entity_id
_entity_poly.type
_entity_poly.pdbx_seq_one_letter_code
_entity_poly.pdbx_strand_id
1 'polypeptide(L)'
;PYIPPLLVLQYPVEDTAIIENWLQSKRGAKVQIQVPCRGNKKQLVKTVAENARQGLEQLKIKQLAAPKALEAALSEIKQELCLSRLPLRMEGYDISNIQGKAAVGSMVVFEQGKPKPSHYRRFRIKTVSGANDYAMLQEVLKRRFKHISDAADTWAVLPDLILIDGGKGQLNAARTAINEAKAGFIPIASLAKENEEIFVPQKTRPIILPRSSQGLQLLQRLRDEDTGWGMWSYKRVDTENHRVT
;
A
#
# COMPACT_ATOMS: atom_id res chain seq x y z
N PRO A 1 -20.14 27.33 -21.43
CA PRO A 1 -19.63 25.97 -21.14
C PRO A 1 -19.96 25.01 -22.29
N TYR A 2 -18.97 24.23 -22.74
CA TYR A 2 -19.19 23.19 -23.76
C TYR A 2 -19.89 21.97 -23.15
N ILE A 3 -20.97 21.49 -23.77
CA ILE A 3 -21.71 20.29 -23.34
C ILE A 3 -21.60 19.22 -24.45
N PRO A 4 -21.01 18.05 -24.18
CA PRO A 4 -20.85 17.01 -25.18
C PRO A 4 -22.19 16.29 -25.48
N PRO A 5 -22.32 15.64 -26.66
CA PRO A 5 -23.49 14.83 -27.01
C PRO A 5 -23.66 13.57 -26.21
N LEU A 6 -22.57 13.03 -25.68
CA LEU A 6 -22.57 11.80 -24.91
C LEU A 6 -21.77 12.01 -23.63
N LEU A 7 -22.43 11.82 -22.50
CA LEU A 7 -21.83 11.76 -21.18
C LEU A 7 -21.75 10.30 -20.77
N VAL A 8 -20.53 9.84 -20.51
CA VAL A 8 -20.27 8.46 -20.07
C VAL A 8 -19.91 8.51 -18.59
N LEU A 9 -20.70 7.84 -17.75
CA LEU A 9 -20.57 7.89 -16.29
C LEU A 9 -20.06 6.57 -15.71
N GLN A 10 -19.41 6.65 -14.54
CA GLN A 10 -18.98 5.48 -13.78
C GLN A 10 -20.14 4.80 -13.04
N TYR A 11 -21.08 5.62 -12.54
CA TYR A 11 -22.22 5.20 -11.75
C TYR A 11 -23.51 5.80 -12.33
N PRO A 12 -24.66 5.13 -12.17
CA PRO A 12 -25.95 5.70 -12.51
C PRO A 12 -26.24 6.93 -11.65
N VAL A 13 -27.02 7.85 -12.21
CA VAL A 13 -27.51 9.05 -11.51
C VAL A 13 -29.02 8.98 -11.40
N GLU A 14 -29.54 9.45 -10.27
CA GLU A 14 -30.97 9.64 -10.07
C GLU A 14 -31.52 10.63 -11.11
N ASP A 15 -32.77 10.46 -11.50
CA ASP A 15 -33.47 11.36 -12.42
C ASP A 15 -32.74 11.60 -13.76
N THR A 16 -32.11 10.56 -14.31
CA THR A 16 -31.33 10.63 -15.56
C THR A 16 -32.08 11.37 -16.68
N ALA A 17 -33.39 11.12 -16.84
CA ALA A 17 -34.22 11.78 -17.86
C ALA A 17 -34.37 13.30 -17.64
N ILE A 18 -34.49 13.74 -16.38
CA ILE A 18 -34.58 15.17 -16.03
C ILE A 18 -33.25 15.84 -16.33
N ILE A 19 -32.13 15.20 -15.95
CA ILE A 19 -30.78 15.70 -16.20
C ILE A 19 -30.49 15.79 -17.70
N GLU A 20 -30.85 14.77 -18.48
CA GLU A 20 -30.71 14.78 -19.95
C GLU A 20 -31.49 15.94 -20.57
N ASN A 21 -32.77 16.12 -20.20
CA ASN A 21 -33.61 17.22 -20.72
C ASN A 21 -33.04 18.59 -20.37
N TRP A 22 -32.58 18.76 -19.14
CA TRP A 22 -31.94 19.99 -18.69
C TRP A 22 -30.67 20.29 -19.50
N LEU A 23 -29.78 19.31 -19.69
CA LEU A 23 -28.57 19.46 -20.50
C LEU A 23 -28.87 19.73 -21.98
N GLN A 24 -29.92 19.10 -22.51
CA GLN A 24 -30.40 19.37 -23.87
C GLN A 24 -30.86 20.81 -24.03
N SER A 25 -31.64 21.34 -23.08
CA SER A 25 -32.08 22.75 -23.11
C SER A 25 -30.90 23.73 -23.08
N LYS A 26 -29.84 23.41 -22.32
CA LYS A 26 -28.63 24.23 -22.24
C LYS A 26 -27.77 24.16 -23.50
N ARG A 27 -27.76 23.00 -24.17
CA ARG A 27 -26.96 22.76 -25.37
C ARG A 27 -27.67 23.19 -26.66
N GLY A 28 -29.00 23.14 -26.69
CA GLY A 28 -29.80 23.26 -27.91
C GLY A 28 -29.77 22.03 -28.83
N ALA A 29 -29.26 20.88 -28.34
CA ALA A 29 -29.18 19.64 -29.11
C ALA A 29 -29.22 18.41 -28.19
N LYS A 30 -29.55 17.23 -28.75
CA LYS A 30 -29.68 15.97 -28.01
C LYS A 30 -28.42 15.63 -27.22
N VAL A 31 -28.59 15.30 -25.94
CA VAL A 31 -27.54 14.85 -25.01
C VAL A 31 -28.00 13.51 -24.43
N GLN A 32 -27.10 12.53 -24.40
CA GLN A 32 -27.34 11.21 -23.82
C GLN A 32 -26.37 10.94 -22.68
N ILE A 33 -26.87 10.31 -21.62
CA ILE A 33 -26.11 9.79 -20.49
C ILE A 33 -26.06 8.27 -20.61
N GLN A 34 -24.86 7.70 -20.52
CA GLN A 34 -24.65 6.24 -20.58
C GLN A 34 -23.77 5.77 -19.43
N VAL A 35 -24.19 4.66 -18.80
CA VAL A 35 -23.37 3.91 -17.84
C VAL A 35 -23.00 2.58 -18.49
N PRO A 36 -21.82 2.47 -19.13
CA PRO A 36 -21.46 1.28 -19.87
C PRO A 36 -21.20 0.11 -18.91
N CYS A 37 -21.77 -1.06 -19.22
CA CYS A 37 -21.53 -2.29 -18.46
C CYS A 37 -20.42 -3.17 -19.09
N ARG A 38 -20.19 -3.07 -20.42
CA ARG A 38 -19.20 -3.86 -21.18
C ARG A 38 -18.61 -3.10 -22.36
N GLY A 39 -17.52 -3.60 -22.94
CA GLY A 39 -16.87 -3.07 -24.14
C GLY A 39 -15.96 -1.85 -23.90
N ASN A 40 -15.49 -1.23 -25.00
CA ASN A 40 -14.46 -0.19 -24.98
C ASN A 40 -14.80 1.02 -24.09
N LYS A 41 -16.08 1.44 -24.04
CA LYS A 41 -16.54 2.53 -23.17
C LYS A 41 -16.39 2.19 -21.68
N LYS A 42 -16.62 0.93 -21.27
CA LYS A 42 -16.37 0.48 -19.88
C LYS A 42 -14.88 0.55 -19.56
N GLN A 43 -14.03 0.11 -20.49
CA GLN A 43 -12.59 0.16 -20.31
C GLN A 43 -12.08 1.59 -20.20
N LEU A 44 -12.59 2.51 -21.02
CA LEU A 44 -12.29 3.94 -20.92
C LEU A 44 -12.67 4.51 -19.55
N VAL A 45 -13.91 4.28 -19.08
CA VAL A 45 -14.36 4.70 -17.75
C VAL A 45 -13.47 4.14 -16.65
N LYS A 46 -13.08 2.87 -16.74
CA LYS A 46 -12.18 2.23 -15.79
C LYS A 46 -10.81 2.89 -15.75
N THR A 47 -10.22 3.18 -16.92
CA THR A 47 -8.93 3.87 -17.02
C THR A 47 -9.02 5.29 -16.45
N VAL A 48 -10.08 6.04 -16.77
CA VAL A 48 -10.28 7.41 -16.24
C VAL A 48 -10.46 7.39 -14.72
N ALA A 49 -11.26 6.46 -14.19
CA ALA A 49 -11.45 6.29 -12.76
C ALA A 49 -10.14 5.94 -12.03
N GLU A 50 -9.33 5.07 -12.61
CA GLU A 50 -8.01 4.72 -12.07
C GLU A 50 -7.05 5.92 -12.12
N ASN A 51 -7.02 6.68 -13.22
CA ASN A 51 -6.24 7.92 -13.31
C ASN A 51 -6.69 8.97 -12.29
N ALA A 52 -8.00 9.13 -12.09
CA ALA A 52 -8.55 10.04 -11.09
C ALA A 52 -8.16 9.61 -9.67
N ARG A 53 -8.20 8.30 -9.37
CA ARG A 53 -7.74 7.73 -8.10
C ARG A 53 -6.26 8.01 -7.89
N GLN A 54 -5.43 7.78 -8.90
CA GLN A 54 -3.99 8.07 -8.84
C GLN A 54 -3.71 9.57 -8.67
N GLY A 55 -4.46 10.44 -9.35
CA GLY A 55 -4.34 11.89 -9.22
C GLY A 55 -4.72 12.38 -7.81
N LEU A 56 -5.79 11.82 -7.22
CA LEU A 56 -6.16 12.10 -5.83
C LEU A 56 -5.07 11.65 -4.86
N GLU A 57 -4.49 10.46 -5.08
CA GLU A 57 -3.39 9.96 -4.27
C GLU A 57 -2.16 10.87 -4.37
N GLN A 58 -1.83 11.35 -5.58
CA GLN A 58 -0.77 12.35 -5.77
C GLN A 58 -1.05 13.68 -5.07
N LEU A 59 -2.31 14.14 -5.03
CA LEU A 59 -2.69 15.35 -4.31
C LEU A 59 -2.57 15.18 -2.79
N LYS A 60 -3.01 14.05 -2.25
CA LYS A 60 -2.78 13.69 -0.84
C LYS A 60 -1.28 13.63 -0.54
N ILE A 61 -0.49 13.07 -1.45
CA ILE A 61 0.97 13.04 -1.33
C ILE A 61 1.54 14.46 -1.19
N LYS A 62 1.08 15.40 -2.01
CA LYS A 62 1.49 16.81 -1.95
C LYS A 62 1.03 17.51 -0.67
N GLN A 63 -0.16 17.22 -0.16
CA GLN A 63 -0.65 17.78 1.11
C GLN A 63 0.16 17.29 2.31
N LEU A 64 0.45 15.99 2.39
CA LEU A 64 1.30 15.39 3.42
C LEU A 64 2.77 15.83 3.31
N ALA A 65 3.22 16.32 2.15
CA ALA A 65 4.56 16.88 1.98
C ALA A 65 4.74 18.24 2.68
N ALA A 66 3.65 18.87 3.17
CA ALA A 66 3.75 20.04 4.03
C ALA A 66 4.37 19.61 5.39
N PRO A 67 5.44 20.28 5.88
CA PRO A 67 6.15 19.87 7.09
C PRO A 67 5.26 19.66 8.31
N LYS A 68 4.25 20.53 8.51
CA LYS A 68 3.28 20.43 9.61
C LYS A 68 2.38 19.20 9.50
N ALA A 69 1.97 18.82 8.29
CA ALA A 69 1.12 17.65 8.08
C ALA A 69 1.89 16.35 8.35
N LEU A 70 3.16 16.30 7.95
CA LEU A 70 4.05 15.19 8.26
C LEU A 70 4.30 15.06 9.77
N GLU A 71 4.60 16.16 10.45
CA GLU A 71 4.81 16.15 11.90
C GLU A 71 3.55 15.68 12.65
N ALA A 72 2.38 16.12 12.22
CA ALA A 72 1.09 15.65 12.73
C ALA A 72 0.90 14.15 12.48
N ALA A 73 1.19 13.66 11.27
CA ALA A 73 1.08 12.24 10.93
C ALA A 73 1.99 11.36 11.80
N LEU A 74 3.27 11.74 11.94
CA LEU A 74 4.24 10.99 12.74
C LEU A 74 3.87 11.01 14.24
N SER A 75 3.36 12.13 14.73
CA SER A 75 2.91 12.27 16.11
C SER A 75 1.66 11.43 16.40
N GLU A 76 0.70 11.42 15.48
CA GLU A 76 -0.50 10.59 15.56
C GLU A 76 -0.15 9.10 15.55
N ILE A 77 0.73 8.64 14.63
CA ILE A 77 1.20 7.25 14.61
C ILE A 77 1.89 6.88 15.93
N LYS A 78 2.76 7.76 16.45
CA LYS A 78 3.42 7.53 17.73
C LYS A 78 2.41 7.34 18.86
N GLN A 79 1.40 8.20 18.94
CA GLN A 79 0.39 8.15 20.00
C GLN A 79 -0.49 6.90 19.90
N GLU A 80 -1.04 6.65 18.72
CA GLU A 80 -2.03 5.58 18.49
C GLU A 80 -1.42 4.18 18.62
N LEU A 81 -0.18 4.01 18.13
CA LEU A 81 0.58 2.76 18.24
C LEU A 81 1.41 2.66 19.54
N CYS A 82 1.32 3.67 20.42
CA CYS A 82 2.04 3.73 21.69
C CYS A 82 3.57 3.57 21.55
N LEU A 83 4.17 4.25 20.57
CA LEU A 83 5.61 4.22 20.31
C LEU A 83 6.37 5.13 21.29
N SER A 84 7.56 4.68 21.71
CA SER A 84 8.42 5.48 22.60
C SER A 84 8.99 6.73 21.92
N ARG A 85 9.23 6.67 20.60
CA ARG A 85 9.77 7.76 19.77
C ARG A 85 8.99 7.93 18.48
N LEU A 86 9.20 9.05 17.80
CA LEU A 86 8.59 9.28 16.48
C LEU A 86 9.13 8.26 15.46
N PRO A 87 8.27 7.71 14.59
CA PRO A 87 8.69 6.72 13.61
C PRO A 87 9.33 7.38 12.38
N LEU A 88 10.57 7.86 12.52
CA LEU A 88 11.26 8.58 11.45
C LEU A 88 11.75 7.66 10.34
N ARG A 89 12.13 6.42 10.67
CA ARG A 89 12.43 5.36 9.71
C ARG A 89 11.40 4.24 9.82
N MET A 90 10.62 4.03 8.77
CA MET A 90 9.62 2.97 8.72
C MET A 90 9.97 1.98 7.60
N GLU A 91 9.74 0.70 7.85
CA GLU A 91 9.90 -0.37 6.86
C GLU A 91 8.55 -1.03 6.58
N GLY A 92 8.19 -1.17 5.30
CA GLY A 92 7.01 -1.91 4.85
C GLY A 92 7.41 -3.30 4.35
N TYR A 93 6.61 -4.33 4.64
CA TYR A 93 6.78 -5.69 4.09
C TYR A 93 5.50 -6.29 3.50
N ASP A 94 5.62 -6.83 2.27
CA ASP A 94 4.57 -7.51 1.50
C ASP A 94 5.09 -8.85 0.95
N ILE A 95 4.18 -9.80 0.76
CA ILE A 95 4.43 -11.07 0.09
C ILE A 95 3.58 -11.14 -1.18
N SER A 96 4.27 -11.14 -2.32
CA SER A 96 3.67 -11.28 -3.64
C SER A 96 3.83 -12.72 -4.13
N ASN A 97 2.72 -13.46 -4.21
CA ASN A 97 2.66 -14.86 -4.65
C ASN A 97 1.47 -15.07 -5.61
N ILE A 98 1.73 -15.65 -6.80
CA ILE A 98 0.69 -16.04 -7.75
C ILE A 98 0.92 -17.50 -8.17
N GLN A 99 -0.04 -18.35 -7.80
CA GLN A 99 -0.30 -19.71 -8.31
C GLN A 99 0.91 -20.44 -8.95
N GLY A 100 1.86 -20.88 -8.11
CA GLY A 100 2.82 -21.93 -8.47
C GLY A 100 4.16 -21.49 -9.07
N LYS A 101 4.44 -20.19 -9.23
CA LYS A 101 5.77 -19.66 -9.61
C LYS A 101 6.42 -18.87 -8.48
N ALA A 102 7.74 -18.65 -8.59
CA ALA A 102 8.63 -18.14 -7.54
C ALA A 102 8.07 -16.93 -6.77
N ALA A 103 7.67 -17.14 -5.52
CA ALA A 103 7.20 -16.08 -4.64
C ALA A 103 8.30 -15.08 -4.32
N VAL A 104 7.90 -13.82 -4.13
CA VAL A 104 8.81 -12.71 -3.84
C VAL A 104 8.26 -11.93 -2.64
N GLY A 105 9.12 -11.71 -1.64
CA GLY A 105 8.88 -10.71 -0.61
C GLY A 105 9.51 -9.37 -0.97
N SER A 106 8.86 -8.29 -0.58
CA SER A 106 9.38 -6.93 -0.69
C SER A 106 9.66 -6.29 0.66
N MET A 107 10.57 -5.32 0.62
CA MET A 107 10.82 -4.39 1.70
C MET A 107 10.99 -3.00 1.10
N VAL A 108 10.14 -2.07 1.51
CA VAL A 108 10.27 -0.65 1.20
C VAL A 108 10.62 0.13 2.45
N VAL A 109 11.24 1.29 2.27
CA VAL A 109 11.72 2.12 3.38
C VAL A 109 11.20 3.54 3.21
N PHE A 110 10.62 4.09 4.27
CA PHE A 110 10.32 5.51 4.38
C PHE A 110 11.26 6.14 5.40
N GLU A 111 11.86 7.27 5.03
CA GLU A 111 12.63 8.14 5.92
C GLU A 111 11.95 9.50 5.98
N GLN A 112 11.63 9.96 7.18
CA GLN A 112 10.89 11.20 7.45
C GLN A 112 9.62 11.30 6.58
N GLY A 113 8.87 10.20 6.53
CA GLY A 113 7.61 10.09 5.77
C GLY A 113 7.75 10.10 4.25
N LYS A 114 8.97 10.00 3.70
CA LYS A 114 9.22 9.94 2.26
C LYS A 114 9.83 8.61 1.85
N PRO A 115 9.42 8.05 0.69
CA PRO A 115 10.09 6.91 0.07
C PRO A 115 11.61 7.07 -0.02
N LYS A 116 12.35 6.02 0.33
CA LYS A 116 13.81 5.92 0.18
C LYS A 116 14.17 4.71 -0.71
N PRO A 117 13.98 4.79 -2.04
CA PRO A 117 14.13 3.65 -2.95
C PRO A 117 15.51 2.98 -2.93
N SER A 118 16.58 3.72 -2.62
CA SER A 118 17.93 3.17 -2.47
C SER A 118 18.04 2.10 -1.38
N HIS A 119 17.12 2.10 -0.42
CA HIS A 119 17.08 1.12 0.67
C HIS A 119 16.07 0.00 0.44
N TYR A 120 15.36 -0.02 -0.70
CA TYR A 120 14.40 -1.09 -0.98
C TYR A 120 15.13 -2.41 -1.21
N ARG A 121 14.52 -3.52 -0.82
CA ARG A 121 15.12 -4.87 -0.93
C ARG A 121 14.10 -5.90 -1.37
N ARG A 122 14.52 -6.74 -2.31
CA ARG A 122 13.70 -7.78 -2.93
C ARG A 122 14.20 -9.13 -2.44
N PHE A 123 13.28 -9.97 -1.98
CA PHE A 123 13.59 -11.27 -1.43
C PHE A 123 12.93 -12.34 -2.30
N ARG A 124 13.72 -13.00 -3.16
CA ARG A 124 13.26 -14.26 -3.76
C ARG A 124 13.14 -15.30 -2.66
N ILE A 125 11.95 -15.87 -2.48
CA ILE A 125 11.68 -16.93 -1.51
C ILE A 125 12.37 -18.21 -1.97
N LYS A 126 13.08 -18.89 -1.05
CA LYS A 126 13.89 -20.07 -1.37
C LYS A 126 13.49 -21.33 -0.61
N THR A 127 13.01 -21.18 0.62
CA THR A 127 12.89 -22.30 1.57
C THR A 127 11.45 -22.75 1.79
N VAL A 128 10.48 -21.97 1.31
CA VAL A 128 9.05 -22.25 1.49
C VAL A 128 8.46 -22.83 0.22
N SER A 129 7.93 -24.04 0.32
CA SER A 129 7.17 -24.70 -0.74
C SER A 129 5.67 -24.42 -0.59
N GLY A 130 4.98 -24.19 -1.71
CA GLY A 130 3.54 -23.92 -1.72
C GLY A 130 3.18 -22.49 -1.31
N ALA A 131 1.88 -22.18 -1.28
CA ALA A 131 1.37 -20.84 -0.96
C ALA A 131 1.16 -20.65 0.55
N ASN A 132 2.27 -20.48 1.29
CA ASN A 132 2.23 -20.19 2.72
C ASN A 132 2.88 -18.83 3.01
N ASP A 133 2.08 -17.77 2.93
CA ASP A 133 2.55 -16.38 3.05
C ASP A 133 3.15 -16.10 4.43
N TYR A 134 2.67 -16.76 5.49
CA TYR A 134 3.24 -16.62 6.84
C TYR A 134 4.69 -17.13 6.90
N ALA A 135 4.95 -18.31 6.35
CA ALA A 135 6.30 -18.87 6.30
C ALA A 135 7.21 -18.03 5.39
N MET A 136 6.70 -17.51 4.27
CA MET A 136 7.46 -16.63 3.38
C MET A 136 7.85 -15.32 4.07
N LEU A 137 6.92 -14.69 4.77
CA LEU A 137 7.18 -13.50 5.57
C LEU A 137 8.22 -13.74 6.66
N GLN A 138 8.17 -14.89 7.33
CA GLN A 138 9.18 -15.28 8.30
C GLN A 138 10.57 -15.44 7.67
N GLU A 139 10.66 -16.05 6.48
CA GLU A 139 11.93 -16.16 5.75
C GLU A 139 12.53 -14.78 5.46
N VAL A 140 11.71 -13.85 4.95
CA VAL A 140 12.10 -12.48 4.62
C VAL A 140 12.67 -11.76 5.84
N LEU A 141 11.92 -11.75 6.96
CA LEU A 141 12.32 -11.03 8.16
C LEU A 141 13.55 -11.67 8.83
N LYS A 142 13.64 -13.00 8.86
CA LYS A 142 14.86 -13.69 9.36
C LYS A 142 16.08 -13.28 8.56
N ARG A 143 15.96 -13.20 7.23
CA ARG A 143 17.05 -12.75 6.37
C ARG A 143 17.36 -11.28 6.63
N ARG A 144 16.35 -10.40 6.73
CA ARG A 144 16.51 -8.98 7.08
C ARG A 144 17.33 -8.77 8.34
N PHE A 145 17.03 -9.52 9.39
CA PHE A 145 17.62 -9.31 10.71
C PHE A 145 18.93 -10.07 10.91
N LYS A 146 19.27 -11.02 10.05
CA LYS A 146 20.59 -11.66 10.04
C LYS A 146 21.74 -10.67 9.80
N HIS A 147 21.48 -9.56 9.09
CA HIS A 147 22.50 -8.57 8.72
C HIS A 147 22.59 -7.37 9.67
N ILE A 148 21.93 -7.39 10.86
CA ILE A 148 21.96 -6.24 11.79
C ILE A 148 23.39 -5.88 12.23
N SER A 149 24.26 -6.89 12.41
CA SER A 149 25.64 -6.68 12.86
C SER A 149 26.59 -6.21 11.76
N ASP A 150 26.14 -6.11 10.51
CA ASP A 150 26.96 -5.73 9.37
C ASP A 150 26.95 -4.20 9.19
N ALA A 151 27.80 -3.51 9.93
CA ALA A 151 27.82 -2.04 10.04
C ALA A 151 28.06 -1.30 8.70
N ALA A 152 28.53 -2.00 7.66
CA ALA A 152 28.73 -1.44 6.32
C ALA A 152 27.47 -1.48 5.44
N ASP A 153 26.42 -2.19 5.86
CA ASP A 153 25.19 -2.34 5.08
C ASP A 153 24.08 -1.41 5.61
N THR A 154 23.22 -0.93 4.71
CA THR A 154 22.02 -0.15 5.07
C THR A 154 21.06 -0.94 5.96
N TRP A 155 21.31 -2.24 6.14
CA TRP A 155 20.56 -3.17 6.99
C TRP A 155 20.92 -3.02 8.47
N ALA A 156 22.07 -2.42 8.80
CA ALA A 156 22.44 -2.13 10.18
C ALA A 156 21.53 -1.07 10.83
N VAL A 157 20.89 -0.21 10.03
CA VAL A 157 19.94 0.78 10.54
C VAL A 157 18.61 0.08 10.83
N LEU A 158 18.26 0.00 12.12
CA LEU A 158 16.98 -0.54 12.56
C LEU A 158 15.84 0.46 12.32
N PRO A 159 14.65 -0.02 11.90
CA PRO A 159 13.48 0.83 11.76
C PRO A 159 12.90 1.21 13.13
N ASP A 160 12.22 2.35 13.17
CA ASP A 160 11.40 2.80 14.30
C ASP A 160 10.01 2.15 14.31
N LEU A 161 9.55 1.68 13.14
CA LEU A 161 8.31 0.96 12.97
C LEU A 161 8.41 0.02 11.75
N ILE A 162 8.01 -1.23 11.95
CA ILE A 162 7.75 -2.18 10.86
C ILE A 162 6.24 -2.21 10.60
N LEU A 163 5.85 -2.06 9.34
CA LEU A 163 4.48 -2.21 8.89
C LEU A 163 4.38 -3.44 7.98
N ILE A 164 3.51 -4.37 8.31
CA ILE A 164 3.24 -5.56 7.50
C ILE A 164 1.94 -5.35 6.70
N ASP A 165 1.95 -5.61 5.40
CA ASP A 165 0.72 -5.69 4.60
C ASP A 165 -0.02 -6.98 4.95
N GLY A 166 -1.11 -6.84 5.72
CA GLY A 166 -1.87 -7.99 6.18
C GLY A 166 -2.55 -7.81 7.54
N GLY A 167 -3.21 -8.88 7.97
CA GLY A 167 -3.94 -8.92 9.23
C GLY A 167 -3.12 -9.48 10.39
N LYS A 168 -3.85 -9.85 11.46
CA LYS A 168 -3.29 -10.37 12.71
C LYS A 168 -2.43 -11.62 12.54
N GLY A 169 -2.73 -12.47 11.56
CA GLY A 169 -1.93 -13.67 11.24
C GLY A 169 -0.51 -13.31 10.79
N GLN A 170 -0.40 -12.40 9.81
CA GLN A 170 0.88 -11.90 9.30
C GLN A 170 1.67 -11.17 10.39
N LEU A 171 0.99 -10.33 11.20
CA LEU A 171 1.61 -9.65 12.34
C LEU A 171 2.26 -10.65 13.32
N ASN A 172 1.55 -11.71 13.67
CA ASN A 172 2.07 -12.73 14.57
C ASN A 172 3.26 -13.49 13.97
N ALA A 173 3.18 -13.85 12.68
CA ALA A 173 4.28 -14.49 11.97
C ALA A 173 5.54 -13.62 11.97
N ALA A 174 5.38 -12.32 11.69
CA ALA A 174 6.47 -11.36 11.71
C ALA A 174 7.09 -11.18 13.10
N ARG A 175 6.25 -11.06 14.14
CA ARG A 175 6.71 -10.97 15.53
C ARG A 175 7.55 -12.18 15.93
N THR A 176 7.14 -13.38 15.55
CA THR A 176 7.90 -14.61 15.81
C THR A 176 9.27 -14.55 15.14
N ALA A 177 9.34 -14.15 13.86
CA ALA A 177 10.61 -14.06 13.14
C ALA A 177 11.58 -13.04 13.74
N ILE A 178 11.09 -11.87 14.15
CA ILE A 178 11.91 -10.81 14.79
C ILE A 178 12.48 -11.30 16.12
N ASN A 179 11.66 -11.95 16.94
CA ASN A 179 12.07 -12.48 18.23
C ASN A 179 13.14 -13.58 18.07
N GLU A 180 12.96 -14.49 17.11
CA GLU A 180 13.93 -15.54 16.81
C GLU A 180 15.27 -14.98 16.30
N ALA A 181 15.23 -13.88 15.55
CA ALA A 181 16.42 -13.20 15.07
C ALA A 181 17.17 -12.41 16.16
N LYS A 182 16.62 -12.33 17.40
CA LYS A 182 17.19 -11.58 18.53
C LYS A 182 17.51 -10.11 18.19
N ALA A 183 16.70 -9.51 17.33
CA ALA A 183 16.88 -8.15 16.80
C ALA A 183 16.63 -7.01 17.81
N GLY A 184 16.40 -7.35 19.09
CA GLY A 184 15.95 -6.40 20.10
C GLY A 184 14.47 -6.04 19.95
N PHE A 185 14.04 -5.01 20.68
CA PHE A 185 12.67 -4.52 20.61
C PHE A 185 12.50 -3.58 19.41
N ILE A 186 11.73 -4.02 18.42
CA ILE A 186 11.35 -3.21 17.25
C ILE A 186 9.83 -3.11 17.23
N PRO A 187 9.25 -1.89 17.25
CA PRO A 187 7.81 -1.73 17.11
C PRO A 187 7.31 -2.28 15.77
N ILE A 188 6.22 -3.04 15.83
CA ILE A 188 5.61 -3.66 14.65
C ILE A 188 4.10 -3.46 14.67
N ALA A 189 3.54 -3.18 13.50
CA ALA A 189 2.11 -3.14 13.24
C ALA A 189 1.80 -3.86 11.92
N SER A 190 0.54 -4.20 11.70
CA SER A 190 0.05 -4.60 10.37
C SER A 190 -1.16 -3.76 9.98
N LEU A 191 -1.34 -3.53 8.68
CA LEU A 191 -2.45 -2.77 8.14
C LEU A 191 -3.27 -3.64 7.19
N ALA A 192 -4.49 -3.99 7.59
CA ALA A 192 -5.38 -4.81 6.77
C ALA A 192 -6.12 -3.95 5.72
N LYS A 193 -6.11 -4.41 4.47
CA LYS A 193 -6.59 -3.66 3.30
C LYS A 193 -8.10 -3.44 3.24
N GLU A 194 -8.91 -4.37 3.73
CA GLU A 194 -10.37 -4.30 3.56
C GLU A 194 -10.98 -3.14 4.35
N ASN A 195 -10.57 -2.99 5.62
CA ASN A 195 -11.17 -2.04 6.56
C ASN A 195 -10.17 -1.00 7.09
N GLU A 196 -8.92 -1.01 6.61
CA GLU A 196 -7.85 -0.12 7.08
C GLU A 196 -7.59 -0.27 8.59
N GLU A 197 -7.74 -1.51 9.08
CA GLU A 197 -7.57 -1.89 10.47
C GLU A 197 -6.08 -2.03 10.80
N ILE A 198 -5.64 -1.35 11.86
CA ILE A 198 -4.26 -1.45 12.32
C ILE A 198 -4.19 -2.43 13.48
N PHE A 199 -3.41 -3.48 13.33
CA PHE A 199 -3.15 -4.45 14.39
C PHE A 199 -1.78 -4.19 15.02
N VAL A 200 -1.73 -4.20 16.35
CA VAL A 200 -0.48 -4.11 17.12
C VAL A 200 -0.42 -5.24 18.16
N PRO A 201 0.78 -5.76 18.50
CA PRO A 201 0.90 -6.91 19.41
C PRO A 201 0.32 -6.68 20.80
N GLN A 202 0.29 -5.43 21.29
CA GLN A 202 -0.13 -5.11 22.65
C GLN A 202 -1.65 -4.96 22.80
N LYS A 203 -2.41 -4.94 21.69
CA LYS A 203 -3.87 -4.72 21.70
C LYS A 203 -4.59 -5.94 21.13
N THR A 204 -5.71 -6.32 21.76
CA THR A 204 -6.53 -7.45 21.30
C THR A 204 -7.43 -7.08 20.12
N ARG A 205 -7.94 -5.85 20.13
CA ARG A 205 -8.77 -5.24 19.08
C ARG A 205 -7.92 -4.35 18.16
N PRO A 206 -8.27 -4.24 16.86
CA PRO A 206 -7.61 -3.33 15.95
C PRO A 206 -7.83 -1.87 16.36
N ILE A 207 -6.87 -1.02 16.00
CA ILE A 207 -6.99 0.43 16.06
C ILE A 207 -7.64 0.88 14.75
N ILE A 208 -8.69 1.69 14.86
CA ILE A 208 -9.40 2.27 13.72
C ILE A 208 -9.16 3.77 13.74
N LEU A 209 -8.48 4.28 12.71
CA LEU A 209 -8.27 5.71 12.54
C LEU A 209 -9.30 6.30 11.56
N PRO A 210 -9.72 7.57 11.73
CA PRO A 210 -10.55 8.24 10.74
C PRO A 210 -9.87 8.26 9.38
N ARG A 211 -10.63 8.16 8.28
CA ARG A 211 -10.06 8.22 6.90
C ARG A 211 -9.35 9.55 6.58
N SER A 212 -9.65 10.61 7.34
CA SER A 212 -9.01 11.92 7.26
C SER A 212 -7.70 12.00 8.07
N SER A 213 -7.40 11.01 8.90
CA SER A 213 -6.18 10.91 9.71
C SER A 213 -4.93 11.00 8.83
N GLN A 214 -4.00 11.87 9.21
CA GLN A 214 -2.75 12.03 8.49
C GLN A 214 -1.82 10.83 8.75
N GLY A 215 -1.86 10.29 9.97
CA GLY A 215 -1.16 9.06 10.35
C GLY A 215 -1.63 7.86 9.54
N LEU A 216 -2.95 7.67 9.39
CA LEU A 216 -3.49 6.59 8.57
C LEU A 216 -3.06 6.72 7.11
N GLN A 217 -3.15 7.92 6.53
CA GLN A 217 -2.76 8.16 5.15
C GLN A 217 -1.26 7.90 4.92
N LEU A 218 -0.41 8.19 5.91
CA LEU A 218 1.01 7.88 5.83
C LEU A 218 1.28 6.36 5.88
N LEU A 219 0.58 5.61 6.74
CA LEU A 219 0.67 4.15 6.80
C LEU A 219 0.15 3.49 5.51
N GLN A 220 -0.94 4.01 4.95
CA GLN A 220 -1.48 3.56 3.66
C GLN A 220 -0.49 3.76 2.53
N ARG A 221 0.18 4.92 2.48
CA ARG A 221 1.23 5.17 1.49
C ARG A 221 2.41 4.22 1.61
N LEU A 222 2.83 3.90 2.84
CA LEU A 222 3.89 2.92 3.06
C LEU A 222 3.47 1.54 2.55
N ARG A 223 2.25 1.08 2.88
CA ARG A 223 1.70 -0.19 2.38
C ARG A 223 1.58 -0.19 0.85
N ASP A 224 0.94 0.81 0.27
CA ASP A 224 0.64 0.85 -1.16
C ASP A 224 1.92 0.96 -2.00
N GLU A 225 2.96 1.66 -1.52
CA GLU A 225 4.29 1.66 -2.13
C GLU A 225 4.90 0.25 -2.12
N ASP A 226 4.77 -0.46 -0.99
CA ASP A 226 5.28 -1.82 -0.86
C ASP A 226 4.57 -2.81 -1.77
N THR A 227 3.23 -2.84 -1.73
CA THR A 227 2.43 -3.69 -2.63
C THR A 227 2.74 -3.39 -4.10
N GLY A 228 2.88 -2.10 -4.46
CA GLY A 228 3.23 -1.67 -5.80
C GLY A 228 4.63 -2.14 -6.22
N TRP A 229 5.61 -2.02 -5.33
CA TRP A 229 6.98 -2.43 -5.58
C TRP A 229 7.16 -3.96 -5.57
N GLY A 230 6.45 -4.69 -4.72
CA GLY A 230 6.37 -6.15 -4.71
C GLY A 230 5.85 -6.70 -6.03
N MET A 231 4.75 -6.15 -6.54
CA MET A 231 4.19 -6.51 -7.84
C MET A 231 5.17 -6.22 -8.99
N TRP A 232 5.86 -5.08 -8.98
CA TRP A 232 6.89 -4.75 -9.99
C TRP A 232 8.09 -5.71 -9.92
N SER A 233 8.55 -5.98 -8.69
CA SER A 233 9.65 -6.86 -8.37
C SER A 233 9.41 -8.29 -8.85
N TYR A 234 8.19 -8.79 -8.68
CA TYR A 234 7.75 -10.08 -9.18
C TYR A 234 7.82 -10.15 -10.72
N LYS A 235 7.23 -9.18 -11.43
CA LYS A 235 7.23 -9.14 -12.90
C LYS A 235 8.64 -9.20 -13.49
N ARG A 236 9.64 -8.63 -12.81
CA ARG A 236 11.05 -8.76 -13.18
C ARG A 236 11.60 -10.18 -13.00
N VAL A 237 11.31 -10.87 -11.90
CA VAL A 237 11.74 -12.26 -11.70
C VAL A 237 11.09 -13.18 -12.74
N ASP A 238 9.80 -12.95 -13.03
CA ASP A 238 9.09 -13.75 -14.02
C ASP A 238 9.69 -13.57 -15.42
N THR A 239 9.99 -12.33 -15.82
CA THR A 239 10.66 -12.07 -17.11
C THR A 239 12.09 -12.60 -17.19
N GLU A 240 12.86 -12.60 -16.10
CA GLU A 240 14.19 -13.22 -16.02
C GLU A 240 14.11 -14.75 -16.20
N ASN A 241 13.15 -15.42 -15.55
CA ASN A 241 13.00 -16.87 -15.67
C ASN A 241 12.56 -17.31 -17.09
N HIS A 242 11.74 -16.53 -17.80
CA HIS A 242 11.30 -16.84 -19.16
C HIS A 242 12.35 -16.52 -20.26
N ARG A 243 13.45 -15.83 -19.93
CA ARG A 243 14.56 -15.59 -20.86
C ARG A 243 15.63 -16.70 -20.85
N VAL A 244 15.52 -17.66 -19.94
CA VAL A 244 16.51 -18.74 -19.71
C VAL A 244 15.98 -20.11 -20.18
N THR A 245 14.84 -20.13 -20.87
CA THR A 245 14.25 -21.31 -21.52
C THR A 245 14.12 -21.08 -23.00
#